data_AF-A0A534VVF5-F1
#
_entry.id   AF-A0A534VVF5-F1
#
_cell.length_a   1.000
_cell.length_b   1.000
_cell.length_c   1.000
_cell.angle_alpha   90.00
_cell.angle_beta   90.00
_cell.angle_gamma   90.00
#
_symmetry.space_group_name_H-M   'P 1'
#
loop_
_entity.id
_entity.type
_entity.pdbx_description
1 polymer ?
#
loop_
_entity_poly.entity_id
_entity_poly.type
_entity_poly.pdbx_seq_one_letter_code
_entity_poly.pdbx_strand_id
1 'polypeptide(L)'
;MKVSRVLWAVVALTFAGLVTPRLAGSGSLPTSDPLPGSTPFSAELQQKITTALEKKGATHHPHTRHLRPDGSPRYTNRLILESSPYLLQHAHNPVNWYPWGDEAFARAAAESKPVLLSVGYSTCHW
;
A
#
# COMPACT_ATOMS: atom_id res chain seq x y z
N MET A 1 -19.05 -42.48 48.98
CA MET A 1 -18.40 -41.71 50.07
C MET A 1 -17.88 -40.41 49.47
N LYS A 2 -18.39 -39.27 49.96
CA LYS A 2 -18.01 -37.91 49.52
C LYS A 2 -16.71 -37.51 50.22
N VAL A 3 -15.68 -37.13 49.47
CA VAL A 3 -14.48 -36.45 50.00
C VAL A 3 -13.99 -35.49 48.90
N SER A 4 -14.47 -34.25 48.92
CA SER A 4 -13.84 -33.05 49.51
C SER A 4 -13.02 -32.29 48.46
N ARG A 5 -13.58 -31.16 48.04
CA ARG A 5 -12.95 -30.18 47.14
C ARG A 5 -11.89 -29.43 47.94
N VAL A 6 -10.63 -29.47 47.49
CA VAL A 6 -9.58 -28.56 47.97
C VAL A 6 -9.43 -27.47 46.92
N LEU A 7 -9.98 -26.29 47.24
CA LEU A 7 -9.67 -25.05 46.53
C LEU A 7 -8.21 -24.67 46.84
N TRP A 8 -7.35 -24.66 45.84
CA TRP A 8 -6.08 -23.94 45.91
C TRP A 8 -6.31 -22.53 45.38
N ALA A 9 -6.42 -21.57 46.30
CA ALA A 9 -6.35 -20.15 45.98
C ALA A 9 -4.87 -19.81 45.69
N VAL A 10 -4.52 -19.65 44.41
CA VAL A 10 -3.24 -19.05 44.02
C VAL A 10 -3.46 -17.55 43.87
N VAL A 11 -3.05 -16.80 44.89
CA VAL A 11 -2.86 -15.36 44.82
C VAL A 11 -1.57 -15.11 44.02
N ALA A 12 -1.72 -14.81 42.73
CA ALA A 12 -0.60 -14.34 41.93
C ALA A 12 -0.45 -12.82 42.14
N LEU A 13 0.64 -12.44 42.81
CA LEU A 13 1.12 -11.07 42.96
C LEU A 13 1.12 -10.36 41.61
N THR A 14 0.42 -9.23 41.53
CA THR A 14 0.61 -8.22 40.48
C THR A 14 2.01 -7.66 40.57
N PHE A 15 2.93 -8.20 39.77
CA PHE A 15 4.14 -7.50 39.39
C PHE A 15 3.74 -6.37 38.43
N ALA A 16 3.53 -5.18 38.99
CA ALA A 16 3.53 -3.92 38.23
C ALA A 16 4.98 -3.63 37.80
N GLY A 17 5.53 -4.48 36.94
CA GLY A 17 6.64 -4.11 36.09
C GLY A 17 6.11 -3.13 35.07
N LEU A 18 6.58 -1.88 35.12
CA LEU A 18 6.46 -0.92 34.03
C LEU A 18 7.14 -1.52 32.79
N VAL A 19 6.42 -2.41 32.10
CA VAL A 19 6.65 -2.65 30.69
C VAL A 19 6.16 -1.37 30.03
N THR A 20 7.06 -0.39 29.93
CA THR A 20 6.86 0.72 29.00
C THR A 20 6.53 0.05 27.67
N PRO A 21 5.35 0.31 27.07
CA PRO A 21 5.12 -0.16 25.72
C PRO A 21 6.22 0.51 24.91
N ARG A 22 7.19 -0.30 24.45
CA ARG A 22 8.09 0.09 23.38
C ARG A 22 7.15 0.60 22.32
N LEU A 23 7.14 1.91 22.07
CA LEU A 23 6.52 2.49 20.90
C LEU A 23 7.06 1.63 19.77
N ALA A 24 6.21 0.73 19.26
CA ALA A 24 6.45 0.10 18.00
C ALA A 24 6.60 1.30 17.09
N GLY A 25 7.86 1.61 16.72
CA GLY A 25 8.12 2.57 15.67
C GLY A 25 7.19 2.13 14.57
N SER A 26 6.24 3.00 14.25
CA SER A 26 5.31 2.79 13.16
C SER A 26 6.17 2.70 11.92
N GLY A 27 6.63 1.49 11.61
CA GLY A 27 7.06 1.11 10.28
C GLY A 27 5.83 1.02 9.39
N SER A 28 4.96 2.05 9.45
CA SER A 28 4.05 2.31 8.36
C SER A 28 4.96 2.68 7.21
N LEU A 29 5.00 1.83 6.18
CA LEU A 29 5.68 2.19 4.94
C LEU A 29 5.26 3.63 4.58
N PRO A 30 6.20 4.50 4.19
CA PRO A 30 5.86 5.86 3.85
C PRO A 30 4.78 5.85 2.78
N THR A 31 3.63 6.46 3.08
CA THR A 31 2.56 6.70 2.10
C THR A 31 3.18 7.30 0.85
N SER A 32 2.81 6.80 -0.33
CA SER A 32 3.32 7.32 -1.60
C SER A 32 3.15 8.84 -1.67
N ASP A 33 4.16 9.57 -2.13
CA ASP A 33 4.03 11.01 -2.36
C ASP A 33 2.90 11.26 -3.38
N PRO A 34 2.21 12.42 -3.32
CA PRO A 34 1.23 12.79 -4.33
C PRO A 34 1.83 12.76 -5.75
N LEU A 35 1.08 12.22 -6.71
CA LEU A 35 1.54 12.19 -8.10
C LEU A 35 1.56 13.61 -8.68
N PRO A 36 2.63 14.00 -9.40
CA PRO A 36 2.73 15.33 -10.00
C PRO A 36 1.54 15.66 -10.89
N GLY A 37 0.99 16.87 -10.75
CA GLY A 37 -0.13 17.34 -11.58
C GLY A 37 -1.45 16.60 -11.40
N SER A 38 -1.57 15.77 -10.35
CA SER A 38 -2.80 15.06 -10.03
C SER A 38 -3.42 15.59 -8.73
N THR A 39 -4.75 15.47 -8.61
CA THR A 39 -5.40 15.60 -7.30
C THR A 39 -5.03 14.41 -6.42
N PRO A 40 -4.87 14.58 -5.10
CA PRO A 40 -4.70 13.46 -4.18
C PRO A 40 -5.79 12.39 -4.34
N PHE A 41 -5.42 11.13 -4.08
CA PHE A 41 -6.37 10.02 -4.10
C PHE A 41 -7.38 10.12 -2.97
N SER A 42 -8.54 9.47 -3.15
CA SER A 42 -9.49 9.29 -2.04
C SER A 42 -8.81 8.49 -0.92
N ALA A 43 -9.23 8.72 0.33
CA ALA A 43 -8.68 8.01 1.48
C ALA A 43 -8.77 6.48 1.33
N GLU A 44 -9.88 5.98 0.77
CA GLU A 44 -10.08 4.56 0.48
C GLU A 44 -9.06 4.02 -0.53
N LEU A 45 -8.86 4.74 -1.65
CA LEU A 45 -7.90 4.32 -2.66
C LEU A 45 -6.46 4.38 -2.13
N GLN A 46 -6.14 5.42 -1.35
CA GLN A 46 -4.84 5.55 -0.72
C GLN A 46 -4.58 4.38 0.25
N GLN A 47 -5.58 3.98 1.03
CA GLN A 47 -5.49 2.81 1.91
C GLN A 47 -5.23 1.52 1.11
N LYS A 48 -5.97 1.28 0.02
CA LYS A 48 -5.75 0.12 -0.86
C LYS A 48 -4.33 0.09 -1.41
N ILE A 49 -3.82 1.23 -1.88
CA ILE A 49 -2.45 1.37 -2.40
C ILE A 49 -1.42 1.06 -1.31
N THR A 50 -1.58 1.62 -0.10
CA THR A 50 -0.68 1.35 1.02
C THR A 50 -0.69 -0.13 1.41
N THR A 51 -1.86 -0.74 1.55
CA THR A 51 -1.98 -2.17 1.86
C THR A 51 -1.36 -3.05 0.76
N ALA A 52 -1.50 -2.67 -0.52
CA ALA A 52 -0.86 -3.39 -1.62
C ALA A 52 0.67 -3.31 -1.57
N LEU A 53 1.23 -2.14 -1.22
CA LEU A 53 2.67 -1.96 -1.02
C LEU A 53 3.18 -2.80 0.17
N GLU A 54 2.48 -2.76 1.30
CA GLU A 54 2.80 -3.56 2.48
C GLU A 54 2.80 -5.06 2.15
N LYS A 55 1.81 -5.52 1.39
CA LYS A 55 1.69 -6.91 0.97
C LYS A 55 2.85 -7.37 0.08
N LYS A 56 3.44 -6.49 -0.73
CA LYS A 56 4.61 -6.86 -1.55
C LYS A 56 5.88 -7.05 -0.72
N GLY A 57 5.94 -6.46 0.47
CA GLY A 57 7.00 -6.68 1.45
C GLY A 57 8.36 -6.11 1.05
N ALA A 58 9.38 -6.42 1.86
CA ALA A 58 10.72 -5.84 1.74
C ALA A 58 11.51 -6.31 0.50
N THR A 59 11.12 -7.43 -0.12
CA THR A 59 11.76 -7.98 -1.33
C THR A 59 11.22 -7.37 -2.62
N HIS A 60 10.25 -6.46 -2.53
CA HIS A 60 9.70 -5.79 -3.71
C HIS A 60 10.72 -4.83 -4.31
N HIS A 61 11.05 -5.04 -5.58
CA HIS A 61 11.93 -4.16 -6.34
C HIS A 61 11.09 -3.26 -7.25
N PRO A 62 10.84 -1.99 -6.87
CA PRO A 62 10.05 -1.08 -7.68
C PRO A 62 10.79 -0.73 -8.98
N HIS A 63 10.13 -0.92 -10.12
CA HIS A 63 10.66 -0.54 -11.44
C HIS A 63 10.56 0.97 -11.67
N THR A 64 11.38 1.76 -10.98
CA THR A 64 11.43 3.21 -11.12
C THR A 64 12.79 3.75 -10.67
N ARG A 65 13.19 4.90 -11.24
CA ARG A 65 14.31 5.69 -10.73
C ARG A 65 13.90 6.63 -9.59
N HIS A 66 12.61 6.82 -9.38
CA HIS A 66 12.06 7.74 -8.38
C HIS A 66 12.00 7.05 -7.01
N LEU A 67 13.16 6.77 -6.45
CA LEU A 67 13.31 6.13 -5.15
C LEU A 67 13.61 7.17 -4.07
N ARG A 68 13.14 6.91 -2.85
CA ARG A 68 13.57 7.63 -1.64
C ARG A 68 14.93 7.11 -1.18
N PRO A 69 15.62 7.80 -0.24
CA PRO A 69 16.91 7.34 0.30
C PRO A 69 16.85 5.95 0.96
N ASP A 70 15.67 5.50 1.41
CA ASP A 70 15.44 4.17 2.00
C ASP A 70 15.17 3.08 0.95
N GLY A 71 15.20 3.40 -0.35
CA GLY A 71 14.88 2.48 -1.44
C GLY A 71 13.39 2.31 -1.73
N SER A 72 12.49 2.93 -0.95
CA SER A 72 11.05 2.88 -1.21
C SER A 72 10.66 3.71 -2.44
N PRO A 73 9.61 3.31 -3.20
CA PRO A 73 9.16 4.10 -4.34
C PRO A 73 8.55 5.42 -3.86
N ARG A 74 9.00 6.54 -4.42
CA ARG A 74 8.47 7.88 -4.12
C ARG A 74 7.01 8.01 -4.56
N TYR A 75 6.70 7.48 -5.74
CA TYR A 75 5.38 7.56 -6.36
C TYR A 75 4.78 6.16 -6.51
N THR A 76 3.48 6.04 -6.29
CA THR A 76 2.73 4.81 -6.59
C THR A 76 1.35 5.20 -7.11
N ASN A 77 0.94 4.64 -8.24
CA ASN A 77 -0.37 4.86 -8.87
C ASN A 77 -1.27 3.62 -8.72
N ARG A 78 -2.49 3.69 -9.30
CA ARG A 78 -3.51 2.63 -9.21
C ARG A 78 -3.03 1.28 -9.72
N LEU A 79 -2.07 1.24 -10.65
CA LEU A 79 -1.62 -0.01 -11.27
C LEU A 79 -0.95 -0.97 -10.27
N ILE A 80 -0.60 -0.52 -9.06
CA ILE A 80 -0.15 -1.42 -7.98
C ILE A 80 -1.20 -2.45 -7.57
N LEU A 81 -2.48 -2.18 -7.87
CA LEU A 81 -3.62 -3.04 -7.57
C LEU A 81 -3.91 -4.08 -8.66
N GLU A 82 -3.25 -3.97 -9.82
CA GLU A 82 -3.46 -4.87 -10.95
C GLU A 82 -2.73 -6.21 -10.76
N SER A 83 -3.24 -7.25 -11.42
CA SER A 83 -2.60 -8.57 -11.44
C SER A 83 -1.55 -8.73 -12.54
N SER A 84 -1.66 -7.94 -13.60
CA SER A 84 -0.78 -8.02 -14.77
C SER A 84 0.65 -7.60 -14.41
N PRO A 85 1.67 -8.46 -14.63
CA PRO A 85 3.07 -8.10 -14.41
C PRO A 85 3.50 -6.87 -15.21
N TYR A 86 3.00 -6.72 -16.43
CA TYR A 86 3.29 -5.57 -17.29
C TYR A 86 2.78 -4.26 -16.68
N LEU A 87 1.54 -4.23 -16.19
CA LEU A 87 0.98 -3.03 -15.55
C LEU A 87 1.69 -2.71 -14.23
N LEU A 88 2.04 -3.72 -13.45
CA LEU A 88 2.77 -3.57 -12.19
C LEU A 88 4.16 -2.94 -12.38
N GLN A 89 4.83 -3.17 -13.52
CA GLN A 89 6.10 -2.48 -13.84
C GLN A 89 5.93 -0.96 -13.97
N HIS A 90 4.72 -0.48 -14.28
CA HIS A 90 4.40 0.95 -14.39
C HIS A 90 3.78 1.55 -13.13
N ALA A 91 3.61 0.75 -12.06
CA ALA A 91 2.95 1.18 -10.82
C ALA A 91 3.65 2.32 -10.09
N HIS A 92 4.96 2.50 -10.30
CA HIS A 92 5.77 3.52 -9.63
C HIS A 92 6.25 4.65 -10.55
N ASN A 93 5.62 4.77 -11.72
CA ASN A 93 5.82 5.92 -12.60
C ASN A 93 5.12 7.16 -12.01
N PRO A 94 5.70 8.37 -12.19
CA PRO A 94 5.12 9.63 -11.72
C PRO A 94 3.94 10.09 -12.61
N VAL A 95 3.12 9.14 -13.07
CA VAL A 95 1.97 9.35 -13.93
C VAL A 95 0.76 8.73 -13.25
N ASN A 96 -0.35 9.45 -13.26
CA ASN A 96 -1.62 9.01 -12.69
C ASN A 96 -2.33 8.01 -13.61
N TRP A 97 -1.70 6.85 -13.84
CA TRP A 97 -2.27 5.79 -14.66
C TRP A 97 -3.56 5.25 -14.06
N TYR A 98 -4.52 4.99 -14.94
CA TYR A 98 -5.72 4.23 -14.67
C TYR A 98 -5.64 2.92 -15.44
N PRO A 99 -6.07 1.79 -14.85
CA PRO A 99 -6.39 0.62 -15.66
C PRO A 99 -7.55 0.94 -16.60
N TRP A 100 -7.73 0.11 -17.62
CA TRP A 100 -8.90 0.24 -18.50
C TRP A 100 -10.19 0.06 -17.72
N GLY A 101 -11.11 1.02 -17.81
CA GLY A 101 -12.42 0.97 -17.15
C GLY A 101 -13.13 2.32 -17.09
N ASP A 102 -14.37 2.30 -16.61
CA ASP A 102 -15.27 3.45 -16.61
C ASP A 102 -14.74 4.63 -15.78
N GLU A 103 -13.98 4.38 -14.70
CA GLU A 103 -13.41 5.43 -13.85
C GLU A 103 -12.54 6.41 -14.65
N ALA A 104 -11.74 5.90 -15.60
CA ALA A 104 -10.85 6.73 -16.41
C ALA A 104 -11.65 7.67 -17.33
N PHE A 105 -12.70 7.14 -17.98
CA PHE A 105 -13.56 7.92 -18.87
C PHE A 105 -14.44 8.91 -18.11
N ALA A 106 -15.00 8.51 -16.97
CA ALA A 106 -15.78 9.40 -16.12
C ALA A 106 -14.93 10.57 -15.62
N ARG A 107 -13.68 10.32 -15.22
CA ARG A 107 -12.72 11.35 -14.83
C ARG A 107 -12.41 12.30 -16.00
N ALA A 108 -12.10 11.76 -17.17
CA ALA A 108 -11.79 12.53 -18.37
C ALA A 108 -12.96 13.44 -18.78
N ALA A 109 -14.19 12.93 -18.74
CA ALA A 109 -15.40 13.70 -19.01
C ALA A 109 -15.62 14.81 -17.98
N ALA A 110 -15.51 14.50 -16.68
CA ALA A 110 -15.69 15.47 -15.60
C ALA A 110 -14.66 16.61 -15.65
N GLU A 111 -13.43 16.31 -16.05
CA GLU A 111 -12.36 17.32 -16.16
C GLU A 111 -12.26 17.97 -17.55
N SER A 112 -13.09 17.56 -18.51
CA SER A 112 -12.99 17.98 -19.91
C SER A 112 -11.57 17.81 -20.48
N LYS A 113 -10.95 16.64 -20.23
CA LYS A 113 -9.61 16.28 -20.70
C LYS A 113 -9.65 15.09 -21.65
N PRO A 114 -8.77 15.02 -22.66
CA PRO A 114 -8.66 13.84 -23.51
C PRO A 114 -8.10 12.64 -22.75
N VAL A 115 -8.39 11.43 -23.25
CA VAL A 115 -7.79 10.18 -22.75
C VAL A 115 -6.57 9.84 -23.60
N LEU A 116 -5.40 9.72 -22.95
CA LEU A 116 -4.22 9.11 -23.55
C LEU A 116 -4.24 7.61 -23.26
N LEU A 117 -4.56 6.81 -24.28
CA LEU A 117 -4.52 5.36 -24.18
C LEU A 117 -3.11 4.85 -24.56
N SER A 118 -2.43 4.22 -23.61
CA SER A 118 -1.16 3.52 -23.83
C SER A 118 -1.40 2.02 -23.74
N VAL A 119 -1.03 1.29 -24.80
CA VAL A 119 -1.21 -0.17 -24.88
C VAL A 119 0.16 -0.81 -25.14
N GLY A 120 0.47 -1.85 -24.39
CA GLY A 120 1.67 -2.64 -24.57
C GLY A 120 1.58 -3.98 -23.86
N TYR A 121 2.68 -4.73 -23.93
CA TYR A 121 2.82 -6.05 -23.34
C TYR A 121 4.29 -6.30 -22.98
N SER A 122 4.56 -7.30 -22.14
CA SER A 122 5.86 -7.52 -21.50
C SER A 122 7.03 -7.81 -22.45
N THR A 123 6.76 -8.25 -23.68
CA THR A 123 7.79 -8.57 -24.69
C THR A 123 7.77 -7.60 -25.87
N CYS A 124 7.17 -6.42 -25.69
CA CYS A 124 7.29 -5.32 -26.65
C CYS A 124 8.68 -4.66 -26.53
N HIS A 125 9.34 -4.41 -27.66
CA HIS A 125 10.73 -3.90 -27.72
C HIS A 125 10.85 -2.43 -28.14
N TRP A 126 9.72 -1.78 -28.41
CA TRP A 126 9.67 -0.41 -28.95
C TRP A 126 9.89 0.66 -27.89
#